data_AF-A0A1G9IIP3-F1
#
_entry.id   AF-A0A1G9IIP3-F1
#
_cell.length_a   1.000
_cell.length_b   1.000
_cell.length_c   1.000
_cell.angle_alpha   90.00
_cell.angle_beta   90.00
_cell.angle_gamma   90.00
#
_symmetry.space_group_name_H-M   'P 1'
#
loop_
_entity.id
_entity.type
_entity.pdbx_description
1 polymer ?
#
loop_
_entity_poly.entity_id
_entity_poly.type
_entity_poly.pdbx_seq_one_letter_code
_entity_poly.pdbx_strand_id
1 'polypeptide(L)'
;MCGACGRSVVRDPVLGPIRTLRKHLIVAQTINGACHSWPGAPKVAATSSGWLVSGPKGVTEAVSTVEALWWAVLRGKPGARWQDLRRAADLETGDLEPGELDTAELALRVLKLGHEMAQDSATETDS
;
A
#
# COMPACT_ATOMS: atom_id res chain seq x y z
N MET A 1 -14.63 14.16 -10.45
CA MET A 1 -13.72 15.27 -10.80
C MET A 1 -13.69 16.25 -9.64
N CYS A 2 -12.54 16.86 -9.35
CA CYS A 2 -12.46 17.92 -8.34
C CYS A 2 -12.94 19.24 -8.97
N GLY A 3 -13.98 19.85 -8.40
CA GLY A 3 -14.58 21.09 -8.94
C GLY A 3 -13.66 22.32 -8.92
N ALA A 4 -12.57 22.29 -8.14
CA ALA A 4 -11.66 23.43 -8.00
C ALA A 4 -10.44 23.37 -8.94
N CYS A 5 -9.95 22.17 -9.28
CA CYS A 5 -8.73 22.01 -10.09
C CYS A 5 -8.90 21.15 -11.35
N GLY A 6 -10.12 20.71 -11.66
CA GLY A 6 -10.45 19.96 -12.88
C GLY A 6 -9.87 18.53 -12.97
N ARG A 7 -9.06 18.11 -12.00
CA ARG A 7 -8.43 16.78 -12.01
C ARG A 7 -9.45 15.67 -11.81
N SER A 8 -9.27 14.55 -12.53
CA SER A 8 -10.00 13.33 -12.26
C SER A 8 -9.68 12.87 -10.83
N VAL A 9 -10.73 12.66 -10.03
CA VAL A 9 -10.56 12.10 -8.69
C VAL A 9 -10.58 10.60 -8.89
N VAL A 10 -9.40 9.98 -8.83
CA VAL A 10 -9.29 8.53 -8.84
C VAL A 10 -9.90 8.01 -7.54
N ARG A 11 -10.99 7.25 -7.68
CA ARG A 11 -11.63 6.59 -6.53
C ARG A 11 -10.65 5.57 -5.96
N ASP A 12 -10.44 5.63 -4.66
CA ASP A 12 -9.63 4.69 -3.92
C ASP A 12 -10.43 4.28 -2.68
N PRO A 13 -10.94 3.03 -2.63
CA PRO A 13 -11.75 2.56 -1.52
C PRO A 13 -11.02 2.60 -0.17
N VAL A 14 -9.69 2.49 -0.15
CA VAL A 14 -8.89 2.51 1.07
C VAL A 14 -8.71 3.95 1.58
N LEU A 15 -8.36 4.88 0.70
CA LEU A 15 -8.17 6.28 1.10
C LEU A 15 -9.48 7.05 1.32
N GLY A 16 -10.54 6.61 0.65
CA GLY A 16 -11.82 7.31 0.58
C GLY A 16 -11.76 8.56 -0.31
N PRO A 17 -12.74 9.47 -0.18
CA PRO A 17 -12.86 10.63 -1.08
C PRO A 17 -11.78 11.70 -0.88
N ILE A 18 -11.15 11.73 0.30
CA ILE A 18 -10.12 12.73 0.65
C ILE A 18 -8.75 12.06 0.69
N ARG A 19 -7.90 12.48 -0.25
CA ARG A 19 -6.57 11.92 -0.52
C ARG A 19 -5.47 12.92 -0.19
N THR A 20 -5.23 13.14 1.09
CA THR A 20 -4.18 14.06 1.54
C THR A 20 -2.79 13.48 1.32
N LEU A 21 -1.77 14.34 1.21
CA LEU A 21 -0.37 13.90 1.14
C LEU A 21 0.03 13.06 2.37
N ARG A 22 -0.48 13.42 3.56
CA ARG A 22 -0.29 12.63 4.79
C ARG A 22 -0.74 11.19 4.60
N LYS A 23 -1.96 10.98 4.07
CA LYS A 23 -2.46 9.62 3.80
C LYS A 23 -1.60 8.88 2.77
N HIS A 24 -1.14 9.55 1.72
CA HIS A 24 -0.21 8.93 0.76
C HIS A 24 1.11 8.52 1.42
N LEU A 25 1.66 9.33 2.33
CA LEU A 25 2.87 9.01 3.09
C LEU A 25 2.67 7.81 4.01
N ILE A 26 1.56 7.76 4.76
CA ILE A 26 1.22 6.63 5.63
C ILE A 26 1.18 5.33 4.82
N VAL A 27 0.44 5.30 3.71
CA VAL A 27 0.39 4.11 2.83
C VAL A 27 1.78 3.67 2.38
N ALA A 28 2.63 4.61 1.94
CA ALA A 28 3.98 4.29 1.49
C ALA A 28 4.84 3.70 2.62
N GLN A 29 4.76 4.27 3.81
CA GLN A 29 5.48 3.79 5.00
C GLN A 29 5.00 2.40 5.41
N THR A 30 3.68 2.18 5.51
CA THR A 30 3.09 0.88 5.83
C THR A 30 3.58 -0.20 4.88
N ILE A 31 3.54 0.05 3.57
CA ILE A 31 3.93 -0.96 2.57
C ILE A 31 5.44 -1.20 2.58
N ASN A 32 6.25 -0.14 2.67
CA ASN A 32 7.70 -0.30 2.77
C ASN A 32 8.11 -1.08 4.03
N GLY A 33 7.46 -0.80 5.17
CA GLY A 33 7.67 -1.54 6.41
C GLY A 33 7.30 -3.01 6.26
N ALA A 34 6.14 -3.29 5.67
CA ALA A 34 5.67 -4.65 5.43
C ALA A 34 6.57 -5.44 4.46
N CYS A 35 7.16 -4.77 3.47
CA CYS A 35 8.06 -5.39 2.50
C CYS A 35 9.54 -5.41 2.95
N HIS A 36 9.90 -4.84 4.10
CA HIS A 36 11.30 -4.58 4.46
C HIS A 36 12.18 -5.84 4.47
N SER A 37 11.62 -6.99 4.84
CA SER A 37 12.33 -8.28 4.90
C SER A 37 12.44 -9.00 3.56
N TRP A 38 11.91 -8.43 2.47
CA TRP A 38 11.86 -9.11 1.18
C TRP A 38 13.16 -8.91 0.40
N PRO A 39 13.77 -9.98 -0.14
CA PRO A 39 14.90 -9.83 -1.06
C PRO A 39 14.49 -8.99 -2.27
N GLY A 40 15.19 -7.88 -2.52
CA GLY A 40 14.83 -6.94 -3.59
C GLY A 40 13.51 -6.21 -3.34
N ALA A 41 13.16 -5.97 -2.06
CA ALA A 41 11.91 -5.32 -1.66
C ALA A 41 11.55 -4.11 -2.54
N PRO A 42 10.31 -4.02 -3.01
CA PRO A 42 9.87 -2.86 -3.75
C PRO A 42 9.95 -1.62 -2.87
N LYS A 43 10.44 -0.52 -3.44
CA LYS A 43 10.48 0.78 -2.74
C LYS A 43 9.35 1.65 -3.21
N VAL A 44 8.52 2.08 -2.27
CA VAL A 44 7.36 2.93 -2.51
C VAL A 44 7.65 4.37 -2.08
N ALA A 45 7.44 5.32 -2.97
CA ALA A 45 7.53 6.75 -2.68
C ALA A 45 6.18 7.43 -2.92
N ALA A 46 5.70 8.20 -1.93
CA ALA A 46 4.47 8.97 -2.05
C ALA A 46 4.68 10.20 -2.95
N THR A 47 3.64 10.53 -3.71
CA THR A 47 3.54 11.75 -4.53
C THR A 47 2.24 12.48 -4.22
N SER A 48 2.04 13.67 -4.80
CA SER A 48 0.79 14.42 -4.64
C SER A 48 -0.43 13.71 -5.25
N SER A 49 -0.23 12.75 -6.16
CA SER A 49 -1.31 12.06 -6.90
C SER A 49 -1.38 10.55 -6.67
N GLY A 50 -0.46 9.96 -5.90
CA GLY A 50 -0.37 8.51 -5.71
C GLY A 50 1.03 8.09 -5.29
N TRP A 51 1.59 7.06 -5.91
CA TRP A 51 2.87 6.48 -5.53
C TRP A 51 3.73 6.10 -6.73
N LEU A 52 5.04 6.10 -6.52
CA LEU A 52 6.02 5.47 -7.39
C LEU A 52 6.48 4.18 -6.74
N VAL A 53 6.49 3.09 -7.50
CA VAL A 53 6.93 1.76 -7.07
C VAL A 53 8.18 1.41 -7.84
N SER A 54 9.30 1.25 -7.14
CA SER A 54 10.56 0.80 -7.73
C SER A 54 10.71 -0.69 -7.48
N GLY A 55 10.72 -1.49 -8.56
CA GLY A 55 10.94 -2.94 -8.47
C GLY A 55 12.43 -3.33 -8.44
N PRO A 56 12.74 -4.62 -8.23
CA PRO A 56 14.12 -5.12 -8.13
C PRO A 56 14.97 -4.85 -9.38
N LYS A 57 14.33 -4.74 -10.54
CA LYS A 57 14.98 -4.49 -11.85
C LYS A 57 15.19 -3.00 -12.15
N GLY A 58 14.94 -2.10 -11.17
CA GLY A 58 15.07 -0.65 -11.36
C GLY A 58 13.94 -0.01 -12.17
N VAL A 59 12.96 -0.79 -12.64
CA VAL A 59 11.76 -0.27 -13.29
C VAL A 59 10.91 0.45 -12.24
N THR A 60 10.55 1.70 -12.54
CA THR A 60 9.68 2.51 -11.70
C THR A 60 8.31 2.64 -12.35
N GLU A 61 7.26 2.33 -11.61
CA GLU A 61 5.87 2.44 -12.07
C GLU A 61 5.10 3.47 -11.22
N ALA A 62 4.33 4.33 -11.87
CA ALA A 62 3.46 5.28 -11.20
C ALA A 62 2.04 4.70 -11.06
N VAL A 63 1.55 4.62 -9.82
CA VAL A 63 0.24 4.08 -9.49
C VAL A 63 -0.57 5.08 -8.68
N SER A 64 -1.89 5.03 -8.80
CA SER A 64 -2.80 6.01 -8.20
C SER A 64 -3.82 5.40 -7.25
N THR A 65 -3.82 4.09 -7.00
CA THR A 65 -4.68 3.46 -5.98
C THR A 65 -3.87 2.50 -5.11
N VAL A 66 -4.31 2.30 -3.86
CA VAL A 66 -3.70 1.30 -2.94
C VAL A 66 -3.79 -0.11 -3.54
N GLU A 67 -4.86 -0.41 -4.27
CA GLU A 67 -5.01 -1.67 -5.00
C GLU A 67 -3.95 -1.83 -6.11
N ALA A 68 -3.81 -0.84 -6.99
CA ALA A 68 -2.79 -0.88 -8.06
C ALA A 68 -1.37 -0.93 -7.48
N LEU A 69 -1.16 -0.30 -6.33
CA LEU A 69 0.08 -0.35 -5.58
C LEU A 69 0.39 -1.77 -5.07
N TRP A 70 -0.57 -2.45 -4.46
CA TRP A 70 -0.39 -3.85 -4.06
C TRP A 70 -0.18 -4.77 -5.26
N TRP A 71 -0.89 -4.56 -6.37
CA TRP A 71 -0.63 -5.30 -7.62
C TRP A 71 0.82 -5.13 -8.12
N ALA A 72 1.35 -3.91 -8.10
CA ALA A 72 2.74 -3.65 -8.50
C ALA A 72 3.74 -4.32 -7.55
N VAL A 73 3.48 -4.27 -6.23
CA VAL A 73 4.31 -4.90 -5.20
C VAL A 73 4.31 -6.44 -5.34
N LEU A 74 3.13 -7.05 -5.50
CA LEU A 74 2.95 -8.50 -5.56
C LEU A 74 3.49 -9.09 -6.87
N ARG A 75 3.37 -8.39 -8.01
CA ARG A 75 3.99 -8.81 -9.30
C ARG A 75 5.50 -8.99 -9.18
N GLY A 76 6.16 -8.24 -8.30
CA GLY A 76 7.60 -8.36 -8.05
C GLY A 76 8.01 -9.60 -7.24
N LYS A 77 7.06 -10.30 -6.59
CA LYS A 77 7.34 -11.43 -5.68
C LYS A 77 6.22 -12.48 -5.70
N PRO A 78 6.16 -13.35 -6.73
CA PRO A 78 5.27 -14.51 -6.72
C PRO A 78 5.62 -15.40 -5.51
N GLY A 79 4.65 -15.65 -4.62
CA GLY A 79 4.82 -16.49 -3.43
C GLY A 79 5.11 -15.75 -2.11
N ALA A 80 4.96 -14.42 -2.06
CA ALA A 80 5.04 -13.68 -0.81
C ALA A 80 3.99 -14.20 0.21
N ARG A 81 4.42 -14.83 1.30
CA ARG A 81 3.52 -15.28 2.36
C ARG A 81 3.22 -14.14 3.33
N TRP A 82 1.95 -13.98 3.65
CA TRP A 82 1.42 -12.97 4.58
C TRP A 82 2.09 -12.92 5.96
N GLN A 83 2.72 -14.02 6.40
CA GLN A 83 3.48 -14.08 7.65
C GLN A 83 4.62 -13.05 7.70
N ASP A 84 5.18 -12.67 6.55
CA ASP A 84 6.21 -11.63 6.44
C ASP A 84 5.64 -10.22 6.69
N LEU A 85 4.37 -9.98 6.31
CA LEU A 85 3.71 -8.68 6.38
C LEU A 85 3.20 -8.36 7.80
N ARG A 86 2.77 -9.38 8.56
CA ARG A 86 2.20 -9.22 9.91
C ARG A 86 3.20 -8.71 10.95
N ARG A 87 4.47 -9.13 10.87
CA ARG A 87 5.52 -8.66 11.80
C ARG A 87 5.78 -7.15 11.72
N ALA A 88 5.48 -6.51 10.60
CA ALA A 88 5.64 -5.08 10.45
C ALA A 88 4.50 -4.27 11.10
N ALA A 89 3.29 -4.84 11.19
CA ALA A 89 2.13 -4.19 11.81
C ALA A 89 2.24 -4.14 13.34
N ASP A 90 2.84 -5.17 13.94
CA ASP A 90 2.92 -5.33 15.40
C ASP A 90 3.91 -4.34 16.07
N LEU A 91 4.75 -3.63 15.31
CA LEU A 91 5.73 -2.67 15.83
C LEU A 91 5.17 -1.25 16.07
N GLU A 92 4.00 -0.90 15.54
CA GLU A 92 3.49 0.49 15.58
C GLU A 92 2.29 0.72 16.52
N THR A 93 1.87 -0.27 17.31
CA THR A 93 0.61 -0.18 18.11
C THR A 93 0.81 0.10 19.61
N GLY A 94 1.93 0.69 20.02
CA GLY A 94 2.16 1.09 21.42
C GLY A 94 1.82 2.55 21.67
N ASP A 95 0.78 2.82 22.47
CA ASP A 95 0.31 4.14 22.96
C ASP A 95 -0.05 5.19 21.89
N LEU A 96 -1.22 5.06 21.27
CA LEU A 96 -1.68 5.92 20.16
C LEU A 96 -2.62 7.06 20.62
N GLU A 97 -2.24 8.29 20.29
CA GLU A 97 -3.07 9.50 20.43
C GLU A 97 -4.23 9.52 19.39
N PRO A 98 -5.26 10.40 19.53
CA PRO A 98 -6.42 10.42 18.63
C PRO A 98 -6.12 10.61 17.12
N GLY A 99 -5.03 11.29 16.76
CA GLY A 99 -4.57 11.44 15.37
C GLY A 99 -3.73 10.25 14.86
N GLU A 100 -3.29 9.41 15.77
CA GLU A 100 -2.52 8.19 15.56
C GLU A 100 -3.46 6.98 15.35
N LEU A 101 -4.66 7.01 15.95
CA LEU A 101 -5.76 6.09 15.65
C LEU A 101 -6.17 6.09 14.16
N ASP A 102 -6.33 7.26 13.53
CA ASP A 102 -6.61 7.35 12.07
C ASP A 102 -5.45 6.81 11.22
N THR A 103 -4.22 6.97 11.73
CA THR A 103 -3.01 6.46 11.06
C THR A 103 -2.95 4.93 11.12
N ALA A 104 -3.16 4.35 12.31
CA ALA A 104 -3.18 2.91 12.53
C ALA A 104 -4.37 2.24 11.82
N GLU A 105 -5.55 2.86 11.82
CA GLU A 105 -6.71 2.35 11.09
C GLU A 105 -6.45 2.35 9.57
N LEU A 106 -5.87 3.42 9.04
CA LEU A 106 -5.49 3.47 7.63
C LEU A 106 -4.44 2.39 7.29
N ALA A 107 -3.40 2.25 8.12
CA ALA A 107 -2.37 1.22 7.94
C ALA A 107 -2.99 -0.19 7.95
N LEU A 108 -3.91 -0.46 8.88
CA LEU A 108 -4.63 -1.74 8.95
C LEU A 108 -5.43 -2.01 7.68
N ARG A 109 -6.15 -1.00 7.15
CA ARG A 109 -6.92 -1.13 5.90
C ARG A 109 -6.03 -1.40 4.69
N VAL A 110 -4.87 -0.74 4.62
CA VAL A 110 -3.86 -0.97 3.57
C VAL A 110 -3.36 -2.41 3.63
N LEU A 111 -2.97 -2.87 4.82
CA LEU A 111 -2.48 -4.23 5.03
C LEU A 111 -3.55 -5.26 4.71
N LYS A 112 -4.78 -5.07 5.20
CA LYS A 112 -5.92 -5.97 4.94
C LYS A 112 -6.18 -6.14 3.44
N LEU A 113 -6.15 -5.05 2.65
CA LEU A 113 -6.31 -5.18 1.20
C LEU A 113 -5.18 -6.00 0.56
N GLY A 114 -3.93 -5.76 0.97
CA GLY A 114 -2.79 -6.55 0.49
C GLY A 114 -2.91 -8.05 0.82
N HIS A 115 -3.53 -8.37 1.96
CA HIS A 115 -3.84 -9.76 2.35
C HIS A 115 -4.81 -10.42 1.38
N GLU A 116 -5.96 -9.78 1.17
CA GLU A 116 -7.05 -10.30 0.33
C GLU A 116 -6.52 -10.56 -1.10
N MET A 117 -5.81 -9.60 -1.67
CA MET A 117 -5.22 -9.73 -3.02
C MET A 117 -4.18 -10.85 -3.13
N ALA A 118 -3.36 -11.06 -2.10
CA ALA A 118 -2.37 -12.12 -2.09
C ALA A 118 -3.01 -13.52 -2.00
N GLN A 119 -4.17 -13.64 -1.34
CA GLN A 119 -4.94 -14.89 -1.29
C GLN A 119 -5.59 -15.21 -2.63
N ASP A 120 -6.24 -14.24 -3.26
CA ASP A 120 -6.89 -14.40 -4.56
C ASP A 120 -5.87 -14.86 -5.63
N SER A 121 -4.69 -14.23 -5.63
CA SER A 121 -3.60 -14.57 -6.56
C SER A 121 -3.08 -16.00 -6.38
N ALA A 122 -3.18 -16.59 -5.18
CA ALA A 122 -2.73 -17.96 -4.92
C ALA A 122 -3.74 -19.00 -5.42
N THR A 123 -5.04 -18.67 -5.41
CA THR A 123 -6.10 -19.57 -5.87
C THR A 123 -6.21 -19.66 -7.40
N GLU A 124 -5.81 -18.61 -8.14
CA GLU A 124 -5.80 -18.64 -9.61
C GLU A 124 -4.72 -19.57 -10.20
N THR A 125 -3.64 -19.84 -9.47
CA THR A 125 -2.54 -20.70 -9.93
C THR A 125 -2.79 -22.20 -9.82
N ASP A 126 -3.94 -22.63 -9.29
CA ASP A 126 -4.28 -24.05 -9.03
C ASP A 126 -5.45 -24.56 -9.89
N SER A 127 -5.74 -23.90 -11.03
CA SER A 127 -6.79 -24.27 -12.00
C SER A 127 -6.25 -24.55 -13.40
#